data_AF-A0A954SR26-F1
#
_entry.id   AF-A0A954SR26-F1
#
_cell.length_a   1.000
_cell.length_b   1.000
_cell.length_c   1.000
_cell.angle_alpha   90.00
_cell.angle_beta   90.00
_cell.angle_gamma   90.00
#
_symmetry.space_group_name_H-M   'P 1'
#
loop_
_entity.id
_entity.type
_entity.pdbx_description
1 polymer ?
#
loop_
_entity_poly.entity_id
_entity_poly.type
_entity_poly.pdbx_seq_one_letter_code
_entity_poly.pdbx_strand_id
1 'polypeptide(L)'
;MRTLLIMHLVAVILASTDYSILTAPFNGGLHWEYFRYKSFSGWGPNGKYTPDNSLLVVVTYLIGYVLGAVSFPLAVRKGNPWAGILGTVLSLVGIVSFGIEVSHWVWMHNSTWMAYAPSLMVLLALRILWTQRSHRHHIPEPA
;
A
#
# COMPACT_ATOMS: atom_id res chain seq x y z
N MET A 1 -14.04 9.69 -2.78
CA MET A 1 -13.48 8.84 -1.69
C MET A 1 -13.48 7.36 -2.04
N ARG A 2 -14.63 6.70 -2.31
CA ARG A 2 -14.65 5.26 -2.71
C ARG A 2 -13.69 4.94 -3.86
N THR A 3 -13.70 5.77 -4.91
CA THR A 3 -12.83 5.60 -6.06
C THR A 3 -11.34 5.62 -5.68
N LEU A 4 -10.92 6.57 -4.85
CA LEU A 4 -9.52 6.64 -4.37
C LEU A 4 -9.12 5.40 -3.56
N LEU A 5 -10.04 4.90 -2.73
CA LEU A 5 -9.78 3.74 -1.88
C LEU A 5 -9.77 2.43 -2.70
N ILE A 6 -10.54 2.36 -3.78
CA ILE A 6 -10.46 1.28 -4.78
C ILE A 6 -9.13 1.36 -5.54
N MET A 7 -8.73 2.54 -6.01
CA MET A 7 -7.43 2.72 -6.68
C MET A 7 -6.26 2.35 -5.75
N HIS A 8 -6.32 2.76 -4.48
CA HIS A 8 -5.38 2.32 -3.44
C HIS A 8 -5.32 0.79 -3.34
N LEU A 9 -6.48 0.14 -3.21
CA LEU A 9 -6.57 -1.32 -3.09
C LEU A 9 -6.00 -2.03 -4.32
N VAL A 10 -6.32 -1.57 -5.52
CA VAL A 10 -5.78 -2.13 -6.77
C VAL A 10 -4.26 -1.96 -6.81
N ALA A 11 -3.74 -0.76 -6.55
CA ALA A 11 -2.31 -0.50 -6.57
C ALA A 11 -1.54 -1.38 -5.56
N VAL A 12 -2.05 -1.49 -4.33
CA VAL A 12 -1.44 -2.31 -3.28
C VAL A 12 -1.46 -3.80 -3.67
N ILE A 13 -2.56 -4.33 -4.22
CA ILE A 13 -2.65 -5.73 -4.66
C ILE A 13 -1.68 -6.02 -5.81
N LEU A 14 -1.62 -5.13 -6.81
CA LEU A 14 -0.70 -5.29 -7.94
C LEU A 14 0.75 -5.29 -7.46
N ALA A 15 1.13 -4.33 -6.63
CA ALA A 15 2.48 -4.23 -6.12
C ALA A 15 2.83 -5.38 -5.14
N SER A 16 1.89 -5.82 -4.30
CA SER A 16 2.12 -6.93 -3.36
C SER A 16 2.19 -8.28 -4.01
N THR A 17 1.70 -8.41 -5.22
CA THR A 17 1.85 -9.66 -5.99
C THR A 17 3.01 -9.59 -6.97
N ASP A 18 3.80 -8.51 -6.98
CA ASP A 18 4.80 -8.24 -8.03
C ASP A 18 4.19 -8.44 -9.44
N TYR A 19 2.94 -7.97 -9.60
CA TYR A 19 2.13 -8.14 -10.81
C TYR A 19 1.83 -9.60 -11.22
N SER A 20 2.26 -10.60 -10.44
CA SER A 20 1.99 -12.00 -10.72
C SER A 20 0.51 -12.35 -10.73
N ILE A 21 -0.35 -11.56 -10.07
CA ILE A 21 -1.81 -11.72 -10.16
C ILE A 21 -2.34 -11.54 -11.58
N LEU A 22 -1.67 -10.73 -12.42
CA LEU A 22 -2.04 -10.51 -13.81
C LEU A 22 -1.55 -11.64 -14.73
N THR A 23 -0.45 -12.30 -14.36
CA THR A 23 0.18 -13.34 -15.19
C THR A 23 -0.18 -14.75 -14.75
N ALA A 24 -0.60 -14.96 -13.50
CA ALA A 24 -0.98 -16.25 -12.95
C ALA A 24 -2.04 -17.02 -13.78
N PRO A 25 -3.08 -16.37 -14.35
CA PRO A 25 -4.03 -17.06 -15.22
C PRO A 25 -3.42 -17.63 -16.51
N PHE A 26 -2.23 -17.19 -16.91
CA PHE A 26 -1.56 -17.55 -18.16
C PHE A 26 -0.35 -18.48 -17.93
N ASN A 27 -0.44 -19.39 -16.96
CA ASN A 27 0.63 -20.31 -16.50
C ASN A 27 1.73 -19.66 -15.63
N GLY A 28 1.49 -18.49 -15.05
CA GLY A 28 2.37 -17.91 -14.02
C GLY A 28 2.11 -18.51 -12.62
N GLY A 29 3.13 -18.51 -11.77
CA GLY A 29 2.94 -18.74 -10.33
C GLY A 29 2.41 -17.48 -9.64
N LEU A 30 1.45 -17.62 -8.72
CA LEU A 30 0.99 -16.50 -7.89
C LEU A 30 1.94 -16.31 -6.71
N HIS A 31 2.52 -15.12 -6.62
CA HIS A 31 3.28 -14.67 -5.46
C HIS A 31 2.48 -13.60 -4.71
N TRP A 32 2.55 -13.60 -3.37
CA TRP A 32 1.91 -12.57 -2.56
C TRP A 32 2.77 -12.20 -1.35
N GLU A 33 3.15 -10.92 -1.28
CA GLU A 33 3.87 -10.32 -0.16
C GLU A 33 2.87 -9.84 0.92
N TYR A 34 2.84 -10.52 2.06
CA TYR A 34 1.89 -10.20 3.14
C TYR A 34 2.40 -9.11 4.07
N PHE A 35 3.70 -9.13 4.36
CA PHE A 35 4.40 -8.23 5.28
C PHE A 35 5.89 -8.27 4.96
N ARG A 36 6.55 -7.12 4.98
CA ARG A 36 8.01 -7.04 4.86
C ARG A 36 8.58 -6.04 5.85
N TYR A 37 9.69 -6.45 6.47
CA TYR A 37 10.57 -5.59 7.24
C TYR A 37 12.02 -5.85 6.83
N LYS A 38 12.72 -4.81 6.38
CA LYS A 38 14.15 -4.84 6.05
C LYS A 38 14.75 -3.48 6.40
N SER A 39 15.87 -3.48 7.10
CA SER A 39 16.62 -2.27 7.41
C SER A 39 18.09 -2.56 7.17
N PHE A 40 18.76 -1.70 6.42
CA PHE A 40 20.18 -1.81 6.14
C PHE A 40 20.76 -0.41 6.05
N SER A 41 21.90 -0.19 6.70
CA SER A 41 22.65 1.05 6.59
C SER A 41 24.13 0.71 6.37
N GLY A 42 24.75 1.36 5.39
CA GLY A 42 26.15 1.15 5.06
C GLY A 42 26.76 2.31 4.29
N TRP A 43 28.09 2.34 4.21
CA TRP A 43 28.88 3.30 3.44
C TRP A 43 30.05 2.58 2.74
N GLY A 44 30.32 2.92 1.48
CA GLY A 44 31.48 2.40 0.72
C GLY A 44 31.16 1.45 -0.46
N PRO A 45 32.15 1.16 -1.34
CA PRO A 45 31.96 0.44 -2.61
C PRO A 45 31.63 -1.05 -2.47
N ASN A 46 31.84 -1.63 -1.27
CA ASN A 46 31.62 -3.05 -0.98
C ASN A 46 30.29 -3.33 -0.26
N GLY A 47 29.51 -2.28 0.05
CA GLY A 47 28.20 -2.38 0.70
C GLY A 47 27.04 -2.12 -0.26
N LYS A 48 27.12 -2.63 -1.51
CA LYS A 48 26.10 -2.38 -2.54
C LYS A 48 24.75 -2.98 -2.10
N TYR A 49 23.84 -2.13 -1.67
CA TYR A 49 22.44 -2.50 -1.52
C TYR A 49 21.89 -2.82 -2.91
N THR A 50 21.28 -3.99 -3.06
CA THR A 50 20.52 -4.37 -4.25
C THR A 50 19.04 -4.28 -3.90
N PRO A 51 18.25 -3.44 -4.62
CA PRO A 51 16.82 -3.36 -4.41
C PRO A 51 16.18 -4.74 -4.63
N ASP A 52 15.44 -5.23 -3.64
CA ASP A 52 14.72 -6.51 -3.77
C ASP A 52 13.51 -6.40 -4.70
N ASN A 53 13.03 -5.17 -4.94
CA ASN A 53 11.85 -4.87 -5.73
C ASN A 53 12.23 -4.10 -6.99
N SER A 54 11.53 -4.37 -8.09
CA SER A 54 11.65 -3.56 -9.30
C SER A 54 11.19 -2.12 -9.06
N LEU A 55 11.75 -1.16 -9.81
CA LEU A 55 11.33 0.25 -9.75
C LEU A 55 9.82 0.40 -9.96
N LEU A 56 9.24 -0.40 -10.86
CA LEU A 56 7.80 -0.41 -11.13
C LEU A 56 7.00 -0.76 -9.87
N VAL A 57 7.35 -1.84 -9.17
CA VAL A 57 6.70 -2.23 -7.91
C VAL A 57 6.80 -1.13 -6.86
N VAL A 58 7.99 -0.54 -6.71
CA VAL A 58 8.25 0.54 -5.75
C VAL A 58 7.36 1.75 -6.02
N VAL A 59 7.30 2.21 -7.28
CA VAL A 59 6.44 3.35 -7.68
C VAL A 59 4.97 3.02 -7.49
N THR A 60 4.56 1.78 -7.76
CA THR A 60 3.16 1.34 -7.61
C THR A 60 2.74 1.35 -6.14
N TYR A 61 3.60 0.85 -5.25
CA TYR A 61 3.38 0.97 -3.82
C TYR A 61 3.30 2.42 -3.38
N LEU A 62 4.19 3.29 -3.86
CA LEU A 62 4.17 4.70 -3.50
C LEU A 62 2.86 5.38 -3.91
N ILE A 63 2.37 5.12 -5.13
CA ILE A 63 1.05 5.58 -5.59
C ILE A 63 -0.05 5.03 -4.68
N GLY A 64 -0.02 3.74 -4.39
CA GLY A 64 -0.96 3.08 -3.49
C GLY A 64 -1.00 3.77 -2.13
N TYR A 65 0.15 3.98 -1.50
CA TYR A 65 0.23 4.60 -0.18
C TYR A 65 -0.13 6.08 -0.16
N VAL A 66 0.18 6.85 -1.21
CA VAL A 66 -0.31 8.24 -1.35
C VAL A 66 -1.84 8.28 -1.42
N LEU A 67 -2.45 7.41 -2.22
CA LEU A 67 -3.92 7.28 -2.30
C LEU A 67 -4.51 6.84 -0.96
N GLY A 68 -3.83 5.94 -0.24
CA GLY A 68 -4.19 5.52 1.11
C GLY A 68 -4.17 6.69 2.09
N ALA A 69 -3.07 7.44 2.13
CA ALA A 69 -2.89 8.60 3.02
C ALA A 69 -3.96 9.69 2.81
N VAL A 70 -4.51 9.82 1.59
CA VAL A 70 -5.62 10.73 1.32
C VAL A 70 -6.98 10.10 1.67
N SER A 71 -7.17 8.80 1.39
CA SER A 71 -8.50 8.16 1.50
C SER A 71 -8.87 7.70 2.91
N PHE A 72 -7.91 7.25 3.72
CA PHE A 72 -8.15 6.78 5.09
C PHE A 72 -8.55 7.90 6.07
N PRO A 73 -7.97 9.11 6.06
CA PRO A 73 -8.45 10.23 6.89
C PRO A 73 -9.89 10.63 6.57
N LEU A 74 -10.28 10.54 5.30
CA LEU A 74 -11.66 10.81 4.88
C LEU A 74 -12.64 9.74 5.40
N ALA A 75 -12.16 8.53 5.68
CA ALA A 75 -12.96 7.47 6.31
C ALA A 75 -13.16 7.71 7.81
N VAL A 76 -12.19 8.31 8.52
CA VAL A 76 -12.32 8.72 9.92
C VAL A 76 -13.55 9.62 10.10
N ARG A 77 -13.70 10.60 9.21
CA ARG A 77 -14.82 11.55 9.21
C ARG A 77 -16.19 10.90 8.98
N LYS A 78 -16.23 9.65 8.49
CA LYS A 78 -17.47 8.93 8.12
C LYS A 78 -17.81 7.78 9.06
N GLY A 79 -17.32 7.82 10.30
CA GLY A 79 -17.75 6.89 11.36
C GLY A 79 -16.93 5.59 11.46
N ASN A 80 -15.76 5.50 10.80
CA ASN A 80 -14.83 4.39 11.03
C ASN A 80 -13.45 4.91 11.46
N PRO A 81 -13.35 5.45 12.70
CA PRO A 81 -12.16 6.15 13.17
C PRO A 81 -10.95 5.23 13.27
N TRP A 82 -11.13 4.00 13.78
CA TRP A 82 -10.02 3.06 13.95
C TRP A 82 -9.40 2.62 12.62
N ALA A 83 -10.22 2.20 11.65
CA ALA A 83 -9.70 1.79 10.34
C ALA A 83 -9.08 2.98 9.59
N GLY A 84 -9.66 4.17 9.72
CA GLY A 84 -9.13 5.39 9.13
C GLY A 84 -7.80 5.85 9.75
N ILE A 85 -7.68 5.86 11.08
CA ILE A 85 -6.43 6.24 11.76
C ILE A 85 -5.33 5.22 11.43
N LEU A 86 -5.61 3.93 11.61
CA LEU A 86 -4.61 2.88 11.37
C LEU A 86 -4.17 2.87 9.90
N GLY A 87 -5.10 2.95 8.95
CA GLY A 87 -4.78 3.01 7.53
C GLY A 87 -4.01 4.27 7.14
N THR A 88 -4.24 5.40 7.82
CA THR A 88 -3.46 6.63 7.61
C THR A 88 -2.02 6.45 8.08
N VAL A 89 -1.82 5.97 9.31
CA VAL A 89 -0.49 5.75 9.88
C VAL A 89 0.31 4.78 9.02
N LEU A 90 -0.28 3.65 8.65
CA LEU A 90 0.37 2.66 7.79
C LEU A 90 0.67 3.21 6.40
N SER A 91 -0.19 4.10 5.87
CA SER A 91 0.09 4.77 4.59
C SER A 91 1.30 5.69 4.67
N LEU A 92 1.43 6.46 5.75
CA LEU A 92 2.58 7.34 5.95
C LEU A 92 3.88 6.54 6.12
N VAL A 93 3.85 5.45 6.89
CA VAL A 93 5.00 4.54 7.02
C VAL A 93 5.39 3.94 5.67
N GLY A 94 4.41 3.52 4.86
CA GLY A 94 4.63 3.06 3.50
C GLY A 94 5.26 4.13 2.60
N ILE A 95 4.76 5.37 2.63
CA ILE A 95 5.34 6.49 1.86
C ILE A 95 6.81 6.72 2.23
N VAL A 96 7.14 6.74 3.52
CA VAL A 96 8.52 6.91 3.98
C VAL A 96 9.39 5.75 3.52
N SER A 97 8.91 4.51 3.71
CA SER A 97 9.65 3.30 3.32
C SER A 97 9.99 3.29 1.83
N PHE A 98 8.96 3.41 0.99
CA PHE A 98 9.14 3.38 -0.46
C PHE A 98 9.77 4.67 -0.99
N GLY A 99 9.68 5.80 -0.27
CA GLY A 99 10.40 7.03 -0.61
C GLY A 99 11.92 6.88 -0.44
N ILE A 100 12.36 6.24 0.65
CA ILE A 100 13.77 5.85 0.84
C ILE A 100 14.18 4.82 -0.21
N GLU A 101 13.29 3.89 -0.57
CA GLU A 101 13.60 2.92 -1.61
C GLU A 101 13.77 3.58 -3.00
N VAL A 102 12.92 4.55 -3.34
CA VAL A 102 13.06 5.36 -4.57
C VAL A 102 14.36 6.16 -4.56
N SER A 103 14.76 6.71 -3.41
CA SER A 103 15.97 7.54 -3.34
C SER A 103 17.23 6.76 -3.70
N HIS A 104 17.26 5.43 -3.55
CA HIS A 104 18.36 4.59 -4.06
C HIS A 104 18.53 4.62 -5.58
N TRP A 105 17.42 4.76 -6.31
CA TRP A 105 17.45 4.83 -7.78
C TRP A 105 17.92 6.19 -8.28
N VAL A 106 17.79 7.23 -7.45
CA VAL A 106 18.15 8.62 -7.79
C VAL A 106 19.53 8.99 -7.25
N TRP A 107 19.85 8.55 -6.04
CA TRP A 107 21.08 8.82 -5.32
C TRP A 107 21.73 7.51 -4.90
N MET A 108 23.02 7.35 -5.21
CA MET A 108 23.81 6.17 -4.85
C MET A 108 24.15 6.19 -3.35
N HIS A 109 23.18 5.91 -2.47
CA HIS A 109 23.40 5.61 -1.06
C HIS A 109 23.10 4.14 -0.75
N ASN A 110 23.70 3.62 0.32
CA ASN A 110 23.57 2.21 0.74
C ASN A 110 22.68 2.07 1.99
N SER A 111 21.60 2.86 2.08
CA SER A 111 20.68 2.83 3.23
C SER A 111 19.23 2.57 2.81
N THR A 112 18.66 1.42 3.18
CA THR A 112 17.24 1.08 2.98
C THR A 112 16.52 0.95 4.31
N TRP A 113 15.25 1.33 4.32
CA TRP A 113 14.33 1.04 5.42
C TRP A 113 12.96 0.73 4.85
N MET A 114 12.61 -0.54 4.83
CA MET A 114 11.36 -1.07 4.32
C MET A 114 10.55 -1.64 5.47
N ALA A 115 9.39 -1.05 5.77
CA ALA A 115 8.45 -1.58 6.75
C ALA A 115 7.02 -1.41 6.23
N TYR A 116 6.39 -2.49 5.79
CA TYR A 116 5.05 -2.40 5.19
C TYR A 116 4.24 -3.70 5.29
N ALA A 117 2.91 -3.55 5.36
CA ALA A 117 1.95 -4.65 5.53
C ALA A 117 0.81 -4.55 4.50
N PRO A 118 1.02 -4.97 3.22
CA PRO A 118 0.03 -4.83 2.16
C PRO A 118 -1.28 -5.54 2.48
N SER A 119 -1.20 -6.74 3.07
CA SER A 119 -2.37 -7.53 3.45
C SER A 119 -3.27 -6.78 4.44
N LEU A 120 -2.69 -6.16 5.47
CA LEU A 120 -3.41 -5.35 6.44
C LEU A 120 -4.06 -4.13 5.78
N MET A 121 -3.37 -3.47 4.85
CA MET A 121 -3.91 -2.34 4.10
C MET A 121 -5.12 -2.74 3.26
N VAL A 122 -5.04 -3.88 2.57
CA VAL A 122 -6.16 -4.43 1.80
C VAL A 122 -7.36 -4.71 2.71
N LEU A 123 -7.15 -5.36 3.87
CA LEU A 123 -8.21 -5.65 4.82
C LEU A 123 -8.88 -4.37 5.35
N LEU A 124 -8.09 -3.34 5.69
CA LEU A 124 -8.61 -2.05 6.15
C LEU A 124 -9.42 -1.35 5.06
N ALA A 125 -8.93 -1.36 3.82
CA ALA A 125 -9.64 -0.77 2.69
C ALA A 125 -10.97 -1.51 2.44
N LEU A 126 -10.97 -2.84 2.39
CA LEU A 126 -12.18 -3.65 2.24
C LEU A 126 -13.18 -3.39 3.37
N ARG A 127 -12.71 -3.29 4.62
CA ARG A 127 -13.57 -2.96 5.77
C ARG A 127 -14.27 -1.62 5.58
N ILE A 128 -13.56 -0.59 5.13
CA ILE A 128 -14.15 0.74 4.88
C ILE A 128 -15.13 0.71 3.71
N LEU A 129 -14.81 0.01 2.61
CA LEU A 129 -15.73 -0.15 1.48
C LEU A 129 -17.02 -0.86 1.92
N TRP A 130 -16.89 -1.90 2.74
CA TRP A 130 -18.02 -2.63 3.28
C TRP A 130 -18.92 -1.75 4.15
N THR A 131 -18.34 -1.03 5.13
CA THR A 131 -19.12 -0.14 6.01
C THR A 131 -19.84 0.95 5.22
N GLN A 132 -19.19 1.48 4.18
CA GLN A 132 -19.84 2.47 3.33
C GLN A 132 -20.99 1.90 2.51
N ARG A 133 -20.90 0.63 2.08
CA ARG A 133 -21.99 -0.03 1.35
C ARG A 133 -23.21 -0.20 2.26
N SER A 134 -23.00 -0.66 3.49
CA SER A 134 -24.08 -0.86 4.47
C SER A 134 -24.91 0.41 4.71
N HIS A 135 -24.26 1.56 4.89
CA HIS A 135 -24.95 2.84 5.11
C HIS A 135 -25.88 3.29 3.97
N ARG A 136 -25.71 2.81 2.73
CA ARG A 136 -26.63 3.15 1.63
C ARG A 136 -27.96 2.38 1.67
N HIS A 137 -27.98 1.22 2.33
CA HIS A 137 -29.16 0.35 2.36
C HIS A 137 -30.09 0.64 3.55
N HIS A 138 -29.82 1.69 4.33
CA HIS A 138 -30.61 2.08 5.51
C HIS A 138 -31.30 3.45 5.34
N ILE A 139 -31.44 3.94 4.11
CA ILE A 139 -32.34 5.08 3.86
C ILE A 139 -33.75 4.49 3.70
N PRO A 140 -34.66 4.65 4.68
CA PRO A 140 -36.05 4.26 4.48
C PRO A 140 -36.63 5.07 3.32
N GLU A 141 -37.38 4.42 2.43
CA GLU A 141 -38.16 5.15 1.42
C GLU A 141 -39.12 6.10 2.13
N PRO A 142 -39.24 7.36 1.67
CA PRO A 142 -40.27 8.24 2.18
C PRO A 142 -41.64 7.61 1.87
N ALA A 143 -42.43 7.38 2.92
CA ALA A 143 -43.82 6.97 2.84
C ALA A 143 -44.71 8.05 2.23
#